data_AF-A0A521Y8L6-F1
#
_entry.id   AF-A0A521Y8L6-F1
#
_cell.length_a   1.000
_cell.length_b   1.000
_cell.length_c   1.000
_cell.angle_alpha   90.00
_cell.angle_beta   90.00
_cell.angle_gamma   90.00
#
_symmetry.space_group_name_H-M   'P 1'
#
loop_
_entity.id
_entity.type
_entity.pdbx_description
1 polymer ?
#
loop_
_entity_poly.entity_id
_entity_poly.type
_entity_poly.pdbx_seq_one_letter_code
_entity_poly.pdbx_strand_id
1 'polypeptide(L)'
;MDEDQKKKARSGFPDLWGGLWLVLAALLLESVFYALLSDLGSGLQGMPLAALARLCAQALLFTGITRFTQATYRQITHDSPAGIGVTLALTLPVVGLWSAAALLFSSWLIALLQWVWPLSRQEQAWMGALADPGLATIVMVCVMAPLLEEMLFRGVMLRSFLRRYPPTVAITHSAAIFGLAHLNIYQFVNALVIGWCLGWLYERTRSIWPGVLLHAAINSSLLWWPDPDVAAGTSADADPLGQPMLWVLGALGLGAYVLGGLFMRSWLGAPGGNDRAKARQP
;
A
#
# COMPACT_ATOMS: atom_id res chain seq x y z
N MET A 1 -28.86 -19.22 12.36
CA MET A 1 -27.86 -18.28 12.92
C MET A 1 -28.57 -16.99 13.27
N ASP A 2 -28.56 -16.64 14.56
CA ASP A 2 -29.19 -15.42 15.10
C ASP A 2 -28.57 -14.13 14.51
N GLU A 3 -29.31 -13.03 14.51
CA GLU A 3 -28.92 -11.75 13.90
C GLU A 3 -27.62 -11.19 14.50
N ASP A 4 -27.40 -11.38 15.80
CA ASP A 4 -26.17 -10.99 16.49
C ASP A 4 -24.96 -11.83 16.07
N GLN A 5 -25.16 -13.13 15.82
CA GLN A 5 -24.12 -13.98 15.26
C GLN A 5 -23.77 -13.58 13.81
N LYS A 6 -24.76 -13.14 13.03
CA LYS A 6 -24.54 -12.56 11.68
C LYS A 6 -23.76 -11.24 11.75
N LYS A 7 -24.08 -10.36 12.69
CA LYS A 7 -23.34 -9.10 12.90
C LYS A 7 -21.89 -9.34 13.31
N LYS A 8 -21.66 -10.28 14.22
CA LYS A 8 -20.30 -10.66 14.66
C LYS A 8 -19.47 -11.33 13.56
N ALA A 9 -20.08 -12.17 12.72
CA ALA A 9 -19.40 -12.76 11.57
C ALA A 9 -19.03 -11.70 10.51
N ARG A 10 -19.94 -10.76 10.22
CA ARG A 10 -19.72 -9.67 9.26
C ARG A 10 -18.65 -8.68 9.71
N SER A 11 -18.58 -8.39 11.01
CA SER A 11 -17.55 -7.49 11.55
C SER A 11 -16.15 -8.09 11.49
N GLY A 12 -16.03 -9.42 11.46
CA GLY A 12 -14.76 -10.09 11.23
C GLY A 12 -14.41 -10.29 9.76
N PHE A 13 -15.18 -9.83 8.78
CA PHE A 13 -14.86 -10.05 7.36
C PHE A 13 -13.84 -9.01 6.86
N PRO A 14 -12.80 -9.41 6.09
CA PRO A 14 -12.44 -10.79 5.68
C PRO A 14 -11.50 -11.53 6.67
N ASP A 15 -11.42 -12.87 6.60
CA ASP A 15 -10.23 -13.64 7.03
C ASP A 15 -9.11 -13.56 5.97
N LEU A 16 -7.98 -14.19 6.26
CA LEU A 16 -6.91 -14.44 5.29
C LEU A 16 -7.42 -14.91 3.92
N TRP A 17 -8.24 -15.96 3.87
CA TRP A 17 -8.78 -16.50 2.62
C TRP A 17 -9.74 -15.53 1.95
N GLY A 18 -10.68 -14.95 2.71
CA GLY A 18 -11.54 -13.89 2.19
C GLY A 18 -10.73 -12.70 1.64
N GLY A 19 -9.58 -12.39 2.23
CA GLY A 19 -8.68 -11.33 1.77
C GLY A 19 -8.06 -11.65 0.42
N LEU A 20 -7.59 -12.88 0.22
CA LEU A 20 -7.10 -13.36 -1.08
C LEU A 20 -8.21 -13.35 -2.14
N TRP A 21 -9.42 -13.81 -1.79
CA TRP A 21 -10.57 -13.76 -2.70
C TRP A 21 -10.99 -12.34 -3.05
N LEU A 22 -10.88 -11.39 -2.11
CA LEU A 22 -11.15 -9.97 -2.39
C LEU A 22 -10.15 -9.39 -3.38
N VAL A 23 -8.85 -9.73 -3.27
CA VAL A 23 -7.85 -9.31 -4.26
C VAL A 23 -8.13 -9.92 -5.62
N LEU A 24 -8.43 -11.23 -5.67
CA LEU A 24 -8.79 -11.86 -6.94
C LEU A 24 -10.04 -11.22 -7.56
N ALA A 25 -11.07 -10.96 -6.76
CA ALA A 25 -12.27 -10.27 -7.21
C ALA A 25 -11.95 -8.86 -7.74
N ALA A 26 -11.08 -8.11 -7.06
CA ALA A 26 -10.63 -6.79 -7.53
C ALA A 26 -9.95 -6.88 -8.90
N LEU A 27 -9.02 -7.82 -9.08
CA LEU A 27 -8.29 -8.03 -10.34
C LEU A 27 -9.23 -8.46 -11.49
N LEU A 28 -10.17 -9.36 -11.20
CA LEU A 28 -11.17 -9.80 -12.18
C LEU A 28 -12.11 -8.66 -12.58
N LEU A 29 -12.59 -7.88 -11.61
CA LEU A 29 -13.43 -6.72 -11.89
C LEU A 29 -12.68 -5.68 -12.72
N GLU A 30 -11.42 -5.40 -12.39
CA GLU A 30 -10.57 -4.49 -13.17
C GLU A 30 -10.42 -4.97 -14.62
N SER A 31 -10.19 -6.27 -14.81
CA SER A 31 -10.10 -6.89 -16.15
C SER A 31 -11.41 -6.77 -16.94
N VAL A 32 -12.56 -6.99 -16.29
CA VAL A 32 -13.89 -6.86 -16.90
C VAL A 32 -14.18 -5.41 -17.29
N PHE A 33 -13.92 -4.45 -16.40
CA PHE A 33 -14.12 -3.04 -16.70
C PHE A 33 -13.16 -2.55 -17.79
N TYR A 34 -11.92 -3.04 -17.82
CA TYR A 34 -10.97 -2.71 -18.88
C TYR A 34 -11.49 -3.16 -20.25
N ALA A 35 -11.93 -4.42 -20.36
CA ALA A 35 -12.50 -4.95 -21.60
C ALA A 35 -13.75 -4.17 -22.02
N LEU A 36 -14.67 -3.92 -21.10
CA LEU A 36 -15.90 -3.15 -21.36
C LEU A 36 -15.60 -1.73 -21.87
N LEU A 37 -14.72 -1.00 -21.21
CA LEU A 37 -14.38 0.38 -21.58
C LEU A 37 -13.58 0.47 -22.88
N SER A 38 -12.82 -0.58 -23.22
CA SER A 38 -12.17 -0.73 -24.52
C SER A 38 -13.22 -0.91 -25.62
N ASP A 39 -14.17 -1.82 -25.44
CA ASP A 39 -15.20 -2.15 -26.44
C ASP A 39 -16.22 -1.02 -26.64
N LEU A 40 -16.51 -0.24 -25.59
CA LEU A 40 -17.39 0.93 -25.67
C LEU A 40 -16.76 2.12 -26.41
N GLY A 41 -15.51 2.01 -26.85
CA GLY A 41 -14.85 3.07 -27.61
C GLY A 41 -14.64 4.34 -26.77
N SER A 42 -14.25 4.19 -25.51
CA SER A 42 -14.02 5.32 -24.58
C SER A 42 -13.01 6.37 -25.07
N GLY A 43 -12.27 6.09 -26.14
CA GLY A 43 -11.20 6.94 -26.68
C GLY A 43 -9.92 6.91 -25.83
N LEU A 44 -9.93 6.21 -24.69
CA LEU A 44 -8.77 6.01 -23.82
C LEU A 44 -8.05 4.71 -24.19
N GLN A 45 -6.73 4.71 -24.05
CA GLN A 45 -5.88 3.53 -24.26
C GLN A 45 -4.79 3.47 -23.19
N GLY A 46 -4.19 2.30 -22.98
CA GLY A 46 -3.06 2.12 -22.06
C GLY A 46 -3.40 2.49 -20.61
N MET A 47 -2.50 3.23 -19.96
CA MET A 47 -2.61 3.59 -18.55
C MET A 47 -3.88 4.38 -18.17
N PRO A 48 -4.30 5.42 -18.91
CA PRO A 48 -5.56 6.11 -18.63
C PRO A 48 -6.79 5.19 -18.65
N LEU A 49 -6.86 4.24 -19.58
CA LEU A 49 -7.96 3.27 -19.63
C LEU A 49 -7.92 2.31 -18.43
N ALA A 50 -6.75 1.80 -18.09
CA ALA A 50 -6.54 0.95 -16.91
C ALA A 50 -6.88 1.68 -15.60
N ALA A 51 -6.52 2.96 -15.49
CA ALA A 51 -6.85 3.82 -14.36
C ALA A 51 -8.37 3.92 -14.14
N LEU A 52 -9.11 4.21 -15.22
CA LEU A 52 -10.56 4.31 -15.16
C LEU A 52 -11.21 2.97 -14.82
N ALA A 53 -10.75 1.88 -15.45
CA ALA A 53 -11.22 0.53 -15.17
C ALA A 53 -11.03 0.15 -13.70
N ARG A 54 -9.85 0.44 -13.14
CA ARG A 54 -9.54 0.21 -11.72
C ARG A 54 -10.46 1.03 -10.81
N LEU A 55 -10.72 2.30 -11.12
CA LEU A 55 -11.62 3.13 -10.34
C LEU A 55 -13.04 2.54 -10.30
N CYS A 56 -13.57 2.14 -11.46
CA CYS A 56 -14.90 1.52 -11.56
C CYS A 56 -14.96 0.18 -10.80
N ALA A 57 -13.94 -0.66 -10.96
CA ALA A 57 -13.83 -1.94 -10.26
C ALA A 57 -13.83 -1.76 -8.74
N GLN A 58 -13.00 -0.84 -8.24
CA GLN A 58 -12.91 -0.55 -6.81
C GLN A 58 -14.21 0.06 -6.27
N ALA A 59 -14.85 0.96 -7.01
CA ALA A 59 -16.14 1.52 -6.61
C ALA A 59 -17.22 0.44 -6.44
N LEU A 60 -17.29 -0.51 -7.37
CA LEU A 60 -18.21 -1.65 -7.28
C LEU A 60 -17.85 -2.57 -6.11
N LEU A 61 -16.57 -2.87 -5.94
CA LEU A 61 -16.06 -3.71 -4.85
C LEU A 61 -16.38 -3.10 -3.47
N PHE A 62 -16.07 -1.82 -3.26
CA PHE A 62 -16.38 -1.12 -2.00
C PHE A 62 -17.87 -1.00 -1.75
N THR A 63 -18.69 -0.82 -2.79
CA THR A 63 -20.15 -0.86 -2.66
C THR A 63 -20.60 -2.23 -2.15
N GLY A 64 -20.07 -3.33 -2.72
CA GLY A 64 -20.36 -4.68 -2.26
C GLY A 64 -19.92 -4.91 -0.81
N ILE A 65 -18.69 -4.51 -0.47
CA ILE A 65 -18.12 -4.66 0.89
C ILE A 65 -18.96 -3.89 1.91
N THR A 66 -19.26 -2.62 1.66
CA THR A 66 -20.03 -1.78 2.60
C THR A 66 -21.46 -2.28 2.76
N ARG A 67 -22.10 -2.78 1.69
CA ARG A 67 -23.42 -3.42 1.78
C ARG A 67 -23.39 -4.74 2.54
N PHE A 68 -22.36 -5.56 2.36
CA PHE A 68 -22.23 -6.84 3.05
C PHE A 68 -21.87 -6.67 4.54
N THR A 69 -20.88 -5.84 4.83
CA THR A 69 -20.34 -5.63 6.18
C THR A 69 -21.12 -4.60 6.99
N GLN A 70 -21.92 -3.75 6.34
CA GLN A 70 -22.57 -2.58 6.92
C GLN A 70 -21.56 -1.58 7.52
N ALA A 71 -20.30 -1.64 7.10
CA ALA A 71 -19.27 -0.71 7.54
C ALA A 71 -19.49 0.67 6.89
N THR A 72 -19.31 1.73 7.67
CA THR A 72 -19.34 3.10 7.15
C THR A 72 -17.99 3.51 6.57
N TYR A 73 -17.96 4.49 5.68
CA TYR A 73 -16.70 5.04 5.18
C TYR A 73 -15.82 5.57 6.30
N ARG A 74 -16.40 6.18 7.35
CA ARG A 74 -15.65 6.61 8.54
C ARG A 74 -14.94 5.43 9.19
N GLN A 75 -15.60 4.29 9.35
CA GLN A 75 -14.98 3.10 9.95
C GLN A 75 -13.87 2.49 9.08
N ILE A 76 -13.95 2.66 7.76
CA ILE A 76 -12.93 2.18 6.82
C ILE A 76 -11.73 3.14 6.81
N THR A 77 -11.96 4.45 6.75
CA THR A 77 -10.90 5.44 6.57
C THR A 77 -10.31 5.96 7.88
N HIS A 78 -11.11 6.02 8.95
CA HIS A 78 -10.75 6.66 10.21
C HIS A 78 -11.59 6.16 11.40
N ASP A 79 -11.23 4.99 11.93
CA ASP A 79 -11.86 4.38 13.12
C ASP A 79 -11.29 4.95 14.44
N SER A 80 -10.39 5.95 14.34
CA SER A 80 -9.76 6.61 15.49
C SER A 80 -10.76 7.47 16.29
N PRO A 81 -10.61 7.55 17.63
CA PRO A 81 -11.31 8.55 18.43
C PRO A 81 -10.73 9.95 18.26
N ALA A 82 -9.45 10.08 17.89
CA ALA A 82 -8.84 11.38 17.61
C ALA A 82 -9.40 11.96 16.29
N GLY A 83 -9.34 13.27 16.11
CA GLY A 83 -9.67 13.88 14.81
C GLY A 83 -8.60 13.57 13.75
N ILE A 84 -8.99 13.62 12.47
CA ILE A 84 -8.07 13.44 11.33
C ILE A 84 -6.92 14.44 11.42
N GLY A 85 -7.20 15.72 11.69
CA GLY A 85 -6.17 16.76 11.80
C GLY A 85 -5.14 16.50 12.90
N VAL A 86 -5.58 16.04 14.07
CA VAL A 86 -4.67 15.66 15.17
C VAL A 86 -3.84 14.45 14.79
N THR A 87 -4.47 13.43 14.20
CA THR A 87 -3.79 12.23 13.74
C THR A 87 -2.70 12.56 12.72
N LEU A 88 -3.02 13.43 11.75
CA LEU A 88 -2.07 13.90 10.76
C LEU A 88 -0.96 14.73 11.39
N ALA A 89 -1.27 15.70 12.26
CA ALA A 89 -0.25 16.52 12.92
C ALA A 89 0.76 15.67 13.70
N LEU A 90 0.30 14.63 14.40
CA LEU A 90 1.16 13.73 15.18
C LEU A 90 2.00 12.78 14.31
N THR A 91 1.59 12.54 13.06
CA THR A 91 2.23 11.56 12.16
C THR A 91 2.97 12.21 10.99
N LEU A 92 2.78 13.50 10.71
CA LEU A 92 3.39 14.16 9.56
C LEU A 92 4.93 14.19 9.61
N PRO A 93 5.59 14.54 10.73
CA PRO A 93 7.06 14.54 10.79
C PRO A 93 7.64 13.15 10.50
N VAL A 94 6.94 12.14 10.99
CA VAL A 94 7.28 10.74 10.74
C VAL A 94 7.10 10.39 9.27
N VAL A 95 5.94 10.68 8.69
CA VAL A 95 5.65 10.37 7.29
C VAL A 95 6.73 10.96 6.39
N GLY A 96 7.19 12.18 6.67
CA GLY A 96 8.32 12.79 5.96
C GLY A 96 9.62 11.99 6.09
N LEU A 97 10.03 11.66 7.31
CA LEU A 97 11.26 10.88 7.56
C LEU A 97 11.21 9.48 6.93
N TRP A 98 10.08 8.78 7.07
CA TRP A 98 9.89 7.46 6.50
C TRP A 98 9.75 7.46 5.00
N SER A 99 9.19 8.51 4.40
CA SER A 99 9.20 8.65 2.94
C SER A 99 10.65 8.69 2.46
N ALA A 100 11.46 9.61 2.98
CA ALA A 100 12.87 9.71 2.58
C ALA A 100 13.66 8.41 2.79
N ALA A 101 13.49 7.74 3.93
CA ALA A 101 14.13 6.45 4.21
C ALA A 101 13.66 5.34 3.24
N ALA A 102 12.35 5.28 2.98
CA ALA A 102 11.76 4.30 2.07
C ALA A 102 12.24 4.53 0.62
N LEU A 103 12.49 5.77 0.21
CA LEU A 103 13.06 6.07 -1.11
C LEU A 103 14.46 5.50 -1.25
N LEU A 104 15.36 5.81 -0.31
CA LEU A 104 16.73 5.31 -0.33
C LEU A 104 16.77 3.78 -0.30
N PHE A 105 15.95 3.18 0.57
CA PHE A 105 15.87 1.73 0.69
C PHE A 105 15.28 1.08 -0.56
N SER A 106 14.22 1.64 -1.13
CA SER A 106 13.58 1.11 -2.35
C SER A 106 14.53 1.17 -3.53
N SER A 107 15.27 2.27 -3.71
CA SER A 107 16.25 2.39 -4.79
C SER A 107 17.35 1.34 -4.68
N TRP A 108 17.88 1.13 -3.47
CA TRP A 108 18.85 0.06 -3.23
C TRP A 108 18.29 -1.33 -3.47
N LEU A 109 17.07 -1.60 -2.97
CA LEU A 109 16.42 -2.89 -3.10
C LEU A 109 16.09 -3.23 -4.56
N ILE A 110 15.62 -2.26 -5.33
CA ILE A 110 15.34 -2.41 -6.77
C ILE A 110 16.64 -2.71 -7.52
N ALA A 111 17.73 -1.98 -7.25
CA ALA A 111 19.02 -2.24 -7.90
C ALA A 111 19.54 -3.66 -7.58
N LEU A 112 19.43 -4.10 -6.33
CA LEU A 112 19.79 -5.46 -5.93
C LEU A 112 18.92 -6.51 -6.64
N LEU A 113 17.60 -6.28 -6.73
CA LEU A 113 16.69 -7.18 -7.41
C LEU A 113 16.97 -7.25 -8.92
N GLN A 114 17.27 -6.13 -9.57
CA GLN A 114 17.60 -6.08 -11.00
C GLN A 114 18.87 -6.89 -11.32
N TRP A 115 19.84 -6.91 -10.41
CA TRP A 115 21.06 -7.70 -10.56
C TRP A 115 20.80 -9.21 -10.50
N VAL A 116 19.94 -9.66 -9.58
CA VAL A 116 19.62 -11.10 -9.43
C VAL A 116 18.53 -11.55 -10.42
N TRP A 117 17.63 -10.63 -10.76
CA TRP A 117 16.47 -10.84 -11.61
C TRP A 117 16.39 -9.67 -12.58
N PRO A 118 16.96 -9.77 -13.79
CA PRO A 118 16.94 -8.69 -14.77
C PRO A 118 15.53 -8.37 -15.29
N LEU A 119 15.27 -7.10 -15.59
CA LEU A 119 13.95 -6.65 -16.06
C LEU A 119 13.58 -7.29 -17.39
N SER A 120 12.37 -7.85 -17.47
CA SER A 120 11.78 -8.27 -18.74
C SER A 120 11.47 -7.07 -19.63
N ARG A 121 11.32 -7.29 -20.95
CA ARG A 121 10.92 -6.23 -21.90
C ARG A 121 9.60 -5.55 -21.51
N GLN A 122 8.67 -6.32 -20.94
CA GLN A 122 7.39 -5.79 -20.50
C GLN A 122 7.57 -4.84 -19.31
N GLU A 123 8.37 -5.23 -18.32
CA GLU A 123 8.67 -4.38 -17.16
C GLU A 123 9.43 -3.11 -17.55
N GLN A 124 10.39 -3.21 -18.47
CA GLN A 124 11.08 -2.05 -19.03
C GLN A 124 10.10 -1.07 -19.71
N ALA A 125 9.16 -1.58 -20.51
CA ALA A 125 8.15 -0.75 -21.16
C ALA A 125 7.21 -0.06 -20.14
N TRP A 126 6.78 -0.77 -19.10
CA TRP A 126 5.98 -0.19 -18.02
C TRP A 126 6.73 0.91 -17.27
N MET A 127 8.01 0.68 -16.93
CA MET A 127 8.84 1.69 -16.28
C MET A 127 9.08 2.91 -17.17
N GLY A 128 9.38 2.69 -18.45
CA GLY A 128 9.56 3.77 -19.43
C GLY A 128 8.31 4.64 -19.59
N ALA A 129 7.12 4.03 -19.55
CA ALA A 129 5.87 4.78 -19.64
C ALA A 129 5.58 5.67 -18.40
N LEU A 130 6.26 5.43 -17.27
CA LEU A 130 6.19 6.28 -16.08
C LEU A 130 7.21 7.42 -16.08
N ALA A 131 8.16 7.45 -17.03
CA ALA A 131 9.18 8.50 -17.13
C ALA A 131 8.63 9.82 -17.70
N ASP A 132 7.60 9.76 -18.56
CA ASP A 132 6.86 10.92 -19.05
C ASP A 132 5.35 10.73 -18.85
N PRO A 133 4.85 10.79 -17.60
CA PRO A 133 3.46 10.49 -17.30
C PRO A 133 2.58 11.72 -17.55
N GLY A 134 1.52 11.54 -18.34
CA GLY A 134 0.46 12.54 -18.44
C GLY A 134 -0.26 12.78 -17.10
N LEU A 135 -0.92 13.94 -16.96
CA LEU A 135 -1.61 14.36 -15.71
C LEU A 135 -2.55 13.29 -15.14
N ALA A 136 -3.29 12.59 -16.01
CA ALA A 136 -4.19 11.50 -15.59
C ALA A 136 -3.44 10.35 -14.92
N THR A 137 -2.29 9.96 -15.46
CA THR A 137 -1.42 8.92 -14.88
C THR A 137 -0.87 9.37 -13.53
N ILE A 138 -0.42 10.64 -13.42
CA ILE A 138 0.08 11.19 -12.16
C ILE A 138 -1.00 11.14 -11.07
N VAL A 139 -2.20 11.65 -11.36
CA VAL A 139 -3.32 11.63 -10.40
C VAL A 139 -3.67 10.19 -10.02
N MET A 140 -3.68 9.27 -10.99
CA MET A 140 -4.00 7.88 -10.70
C MET A 140 -2.94 7.22 -9.81
N VAL A 141 -1.67 7.29 -10.19
CA VAL A 141 -0.56 6.58 -9.52
C VAL A 141 -0.21 7.22 -8.18
N CYS A 142 -0.23 8.54 -8.08
CA CYS A 142 0.27 9.26 -6.90
C CYS A 142 -0.83 9.59 -5.88
N VAL A 143 -2.11 9.56 -6.27
CA VAL A 143 -3.21 9.94 -5.37
C VAL A 143 -4.26 8.84 -5.26
N MET A 144 -4.86 8.45 -6.38
CA MET A 144 -6.01 7.55 -6.36
C MET A 144 -5.62 6.12 -5.99
N ALA A 145 -4.52 5.59 -6.52
CA ALA A 145 -4.04 4.24 -6.20
C ALA A 145 -3.68 4.13 -4.71
N PRO A 146 -2.85 5.00 -4.13
CA PRO A 146 -2.59 5.01 -2.69
C PRO A 146 -3.86 5.05 -1.85
N LEU A 147 -4.82 5.92 -2.20
CA LEU A 147 -6.08 6.03 -1.47
C LEU A 147 -6.89 4.72 -1.52
N LEU A 148 -7.13 4.17 -2.71
CA LEU A 148 -7.95 2.98 -2.91
C LEU A 148 -7.29 1.74 -2.29
N GLU A 149 -5.98 1.62 -2.43
CA GLU A 149 -5.20 0.52 -1.86
C GLU A 149 -5.18 0.60 -0.34
N GLU A 150 -4.96 1.77 0.26
CA GLU A 150 -5.04 1.92 1.72
C GLU A 150 -6.46 1.62 2.25
N MET A 151 -7.50 2.04 1.54
CA MET A 151 -8.87 1.70 1.90
C MET A 151 -9.09 0.18 1.91
N LEU A 152 -8.60 -0.55 0.90
CA LEU A 152 -8.81 -1.99 0.76
C LEU A 152 -7.94 -2.78 1.75
N PHE A 153 -6.64 -2.52 1.75
CA PHE A 153 -5.68 -3.32 2.52
C PHE A 153 -5.66 -2.94 3.99
N ARG A 154 -5.85 -1.66 4.34
CA ARG A 154 -5.78 -1.21 5.75
C ARG A 154 -7.18 -1.05 6.33
N GLY A 155 -8.03 -0.29 5.63
CA GLY A 155 -9.39 0.03 6.09
C GLY A 155 -10.35 -1.16 6.13
N VAL A 156 -10.21 -2.12 5.22
CA VAL A 156 -11.03 -3.35 5.18
C VAL A 156 -10.25 -4.54 5.73
N MET A 157 -9.14 -4.90 5.09
CA MET A 157 -8.46 -6.18 5.35
C MET A 157 -7.72 -6.19 6.69
N LEU A 158 -6.76 -5.29 6.91
CA LEU A 158 -6.00 -5.24 8.16
C LEU A 158 -6.90 -4.95 9.36
N ARG A 159 -7.87 -4.04 9.22
CA ARG A 159 -8.89 -3.77 10.24
C ARG A 159 -9.56 -5.04 10.74
N SER A 160 -9.94 -5.90 9.81
CA SER A 160 -10.53 -7.20 10.10
C SER A 160 -9.51 -8.17 10.72
N PHE A 161 -8.31 -8.25 10.15
CA PHE A 161 -7.25 -9.16 10.63
C PHE A 161 -6.84 -8.84 12.07
N LEU A 162 -6.81 -7.57 12.46
CA LEU A 162 -6.52 -7.13 13.84
C LEU A 162 -7.58 -7.60 14.86
N ARG A 163 -8.75 -8.06 14.42
CA ARG A 163 -9.78 -8.67 15.28
C ARG A 163 -9.59 -10.18 15.44
N ARG A 164 -8.78 -10.80 14.59
CA ARG A 164 -8.60 -12.27 14.50
C ARG A 164 -7.21 -12.75 14.87
N TYR A 165 -6.17 -11.92 14.62
CA TYR A 165 -4.77 -12.29 14.79
C TYR A 165 -4.03 -11.28 15.68
N PRO A 166 -2.92 -11.69 16.31
CA PRO A 166 -1.99 -10.75 16.93
C PRO A 166 -1.53 -9.67 15.94
N PRO A 167 -1.24 -8.43 16.39
CA PRO A 167 -0.92 -7.31 15.51
C PRO A 167 0.18 -7.60 14.47
N THR A 168 1.28 -8.22 14.87
CA THR A 168 2.40 -8.56 13.97
C THR A 168 1.98 -9.54 12.87
N VAL A 169 1.17 -10.53 13.22
CA VAL A 169 0.63 -11.53 12.29
C VAL A 169 -0.39 -10.88 11.35
N ALA A 170 -1.27 -10.04 11.85
CA ALA A 170 -2.25 -9.30 11.05
C ALA A 170 -1.57 -8.40 10.01
N ILE A 171 -0.58 -7.61 10.45
CA ILE A 171 0.22 -6.72 9.59
C ILE A 171 0.95 -7.52 8.52
N THR A 172 1.57 -8.66 8.90
CA THR A 172 2.31 -9.49 7.95
C THR A 172 1.42 -10.08 6.87
N HIS A 173 0.25 -10.61 7.22
CA HIS A 173 -0.69 -11.12 6.22
C HIS A 173 -1.21 -10.02 5.30
N SER A 174 -1.56 -8.85 5.84
CA SER A 174 -1.99 -7.70 5.03
C SER A 174 -0.90 -7.24 4.07
N ALA A 175 0.35 -7.11 4.54
CA ALA A 175 1.48 -6.70 3.71
C ALA A 175 1.82 -7.73 2.63
N ALA A 176 1.77 -9.02 2.95
CA ALA A 176 1.99 -10.08 1.97
C ALA A 176 0.91 -10.10 0.88
N ILE A 177 -0.37 -9.99 1.26
CA ILE A 177 -1.46 -9.91 0.27
C ILE A 177 -1.37 -8.64 -0.57
N PHE A 178 -0.99 -7.50 0.03
CA PHE A 178 -0.73 -6.26 -0.68
C PHE A 178 0.38 -6.42 -1.72
N GLY A 179 1.51 -7.03 -1.36
CA GLY A 179 2.57 -7.36 -2.31
C GLY A 179 2.09 -8.28 -3.43
N LEU A 180 1.38 -9.36 -3.08
CA LEU A 180 0.89 -10.34 -4.06
C LEU A 180 -0.05 -9.72 -5.10
N ALA A 181 -0.84 -8.71 -4.70
CA ALA A 181 -1.77 -8.03 -5.59
C ALA A 181 -1.10 -7.36 -6.80
N HIS A 182 0.20 -7.09 -6.75
CA HIS A 182 0.94 -6.44 -7.83
C HIS A 182 1.38 -7.40 -8.94
N LEU A 183 1.37 -8.71 -8.69
CA LEU A 183 1.68 -9.76 -9.69
C LEU A 183 3.03 -9.60 -10.40
N ASN A 184 4.00 -8.92 -9.79
CA ASN A 184 5.38 -8.83 -10.26
C ASN A 184 6.34 -8.78 -9.08
N ILE A 185 7.54 -9.33 -9.26
CA ILE A 185 8.47 -9.55 -8.15
C ILE A 185 9.02 -8.25 -7.55
N TYR A 186 9.31 -7.24 -8.39
CA TYR A 186 9.85 -5.96 -7.92
C TYR A 186 8.86 -5.23 -7.01
N GLN A 187 7.61 -5.08 -7.46
CA GLN A 187 6.58 -4.47 -6.64
C GLN A 187 6.19 -5.38 -5.48
N PHE A 188 6.17 -6.70 -5.62
CA PHE A 188 5.90 -7.60 -4.49
C PHE A 188 6.86 -7.36 -3.33
N VAL A 189 8.17 -7.38 -3.59
CA VAL A 189 9.19 -7.23 -2.54
C VAL A 189 9.12 -5.83 -1.93
N ASN A 190 8.98 -4.79 -2.76
CA ASN A 190 8.90 -3.41 -2.26
C ASN A 190 7.60 -3.17 -1.45
N ALA A 191 6.45 -3.55 -2.01
CA ALA A 191 5.16 -3.42 -1.37
C ALA A 191 5.03 -4.26 -0.09
N LEU A 192 5.73 -5.40 0.03
CA LEU A 192 5.81 -6.16 1.27
C LEU A 192 6.48 -5.33 2.38
N VAL A 193 7.64 -4.72 2.09
CA VAL A 193 8.40 -3.93 3.06
C VAL A 193 7.65 -2.66 3.45
N ILE A 194 7.20 -1.87 2.46
CA ILE A 194 6.39 -0.68 2.69
C ILE A 194 5.09 -1.07 3.42
N GLY A 195 4.51 -2.20 3.04
CA GLY A 195 3.25 -2.70 3.57
C GLY A 195 3.29 -2.97 5.06
N TRP A 196 4.43 -3.43 5.59
CA TRP A 196 4.66 -3.54 7.02
C TRP A 196 4.59 -2.18 7.74
N CYS A 197 5.19 -1.14 7.19
CA CYS A 197 5.14 0.19 7.80
C CYS A 197 3.76 0.82 7.72
N LEU A 198 3.10 0.73 6.57
CA LEU A 198 1.72 1.21 6.43
C LEU A 198 0.77 0.47 7.37
N GLY A 199 0.93 -0.86 7.49
CA GLY A 199 0.13 -1.67 8.42
C GLY A 199 0.39 -1.32 9.88
N TRP A 200 1.65 -1.10 10.25
CA TRP A 200 2.01 -0.63 11.59
C TRP A 200 1.39 0.74 11.90
N LEU A 201 1.46 1.69 10.96
CA LEU A 201 0.91 3.03 11.12
C LEU A 201 -0.62 3.00 11.29
N TYR A 202 -1.30 2.15 10.54
CA TYR A 202 -2.73 1.90 10.70
C TYR A 202 -3.06 1.26 12.06
N GLU A 203 -2.29 0.27 12.51
CA GLU A 203 -2.52 -0.40 13.78
C GLU A 203 -2.48 0.56 14.97
N ARG A 204 -1.57 1.55 14.92
CA ARG A 204 -1.41 2.61 15.93
C ARG A 204 -2.47 3.68 15.86
N THR A 205 -2.76 4.17 14.66
CA THR A 205 -3.58 5.37 14.48
C THR A 205 -5.04 5.06 14.25
N ARG A 206 -5.37 3.81 13.87
CA ARG A 206 -6.69 3.40 13.37
C ARG A 206 -7.20 4.32 12.26
N SER A 207 -6.28 4.84 11.46
CA SER A 207 -6.53 5.79 10.39
C SER A 207 -5.73 5.40 9.17
N ILE A 208 -6.34 5.45 7.99
CA ILE A 208 -5.61 5.20 6.75
C ILE A 208 -4.82 6.44 6.30
N TRP A 209 -5.23 7.64 6.70
CA TRP A 209 -4.68 8.89 6.16
C TRP A 209 -3.16 9.05 6.29
N PRO A 210 -2.53 8.73 7.43
CA PRO A 210 -1.07 8.74 7.51
C PRO A 210 -0.42 7.76 6.53
N GLY A 211 -1.04 6.59 6.34
CA GLY A 211 -0.62 5.60 5.34
C GLY A 211 -0.82 6.09 3.91
N VAL A 212 -1.95 6.74 3.60
CA VAL A 212 -2.22 7.34 2.29
C VAL A 212 -1.17 8.37 1.94
N LEU A 213 -0.79 9.24 2.88
CA LEU A 213 0.25 10.25 2.65
C LEU A 213 1.63 9.63 2.42
N LEU A 214 2.02 8.64 3.24
CA LEU A 214 3.29 7.94 3.07
C LEU A 214 3.34 7.19 1.74
N HIS A 215 2.29 6.46 1.41
CA HIS A 215 2.18 5.69 0.18
C HIS A 215 2.16 6.61 -1.05
N ALA A 216 1.41 7.71 -1.01
CA ALA A 216 1.42 8.73 -2.06
C ALA A 216 2.81 9.37 -2.25
N ALA A 217 3.52 9.67 -1.16
CA ALA A 217 4.87 10.22 -1.23
C ALA A 217 5.86 9.24 -1.86
N ILE A 218 5.77 7.94 -1.51
CA ILE A 218 6.59 6.90 -2.11
C ILE A 218 6.25 6.70 -3.59
N ASN A 219 4.97 6.68 -3.98
CA ASN A 219 4.60 6.57 -5.39
C ASN A 219 5.04 7.80 -6.19
N SER A 220 4.96 8.99 -5.60
CA SER A 220 5.37 10.23 -6.27
C SER A 220 6.87 10.26 -6.56
N SER A 221 7.69 9.53 -5.81
CA SER A 221 9.11 9.45 -6.12
C SER A 221 9.43 8.72 -7.41
N LEU A 222 8.50 7.90 -7.92
CA LEU A 222 8.65 7.24 -9.21
C LEU A 222 8.76 8.26 -10.34
N LEU A 223 8.20 9.47 -10.17
CA LEU A 223 8.30 10.58 -11.12
C LEU A 223 9.71 11.19 -11.19
N TRP A 224 10.55 10.93 -10.17
CA TRP A 224 11.93 11.41 -10.11
C TRP A 224 12.94 10.27 -10.29
N TRP A 225 12.46 9.07 -10.68
CA TRP A 225 13.36 7.99 -11.07
C TRP A 225 14.13 8.42 -12.32
N PRO A 226 15.48 8.31 -12.33
CA PRO A 226 16.28 8.78 -13.46
C PRO A 226 15.86 8.08 -14.76
N ASP A 227 15.98 8.82 -15.86
CA ASP A 227 15.72 8.37 -17.22
C ASP A 227 16.24 6.94 -17.44
N PRO A 228 15.45 6.02 -18.04
CA PRO A 228 15.91 4.68 -18.36
C PRO A 228 17.24 4.63 -19.12
N ASP A 229 17.65 5.68 -19.85
CA ASP A 229 18.98 5.76 -20.49
C ASP A 229 20.10 6.11 -19.49
N VAL A 230 19.81 6.89 -18.45
CA VAL A 230 20.72 7.12 -17.30
C VAL A 230 20.77 5.89 -16.40
N ALA A 231 19.63 5.21 -16.22
CA ALA A 231 19.54 3.93 -15.54
C ALA A 231 20.14 2.78 -16.38
N ALA A 232 20.18 2.88 -17.72
CA ALA A 232 20.88 1.94 -18.60
C ALA A 232 22.39 2.18 -18.60
N GLY A 233 22.84 3.39 -18.27
CA GLY A 233 24.23 3.69 -17.91
C GLY A 233 24.68 3.03 -16.61
N THR A 234 23.74 2.75 -15.69
CA THR A 234 23.88 1.76 -14.61
C THR A 234 23.33 0.41 -15.11
N SER A 235 23.96 -0.14 -16.15
CA SER A 235 23.48 -1.33 -16.85
C SER A 235 23.06 -2.46 -15.90
N ALA A 236 22.14 -3.33 -16.32
CA ALA A 236 21.86 -4.59 -15.62
C ALA A 236 23.12 -5.46 -15.42
N ASP A 237 24.21 -5.14 -16.14
CA ASP A 237 25.55 -5.73 -16.02
C ASP A 237 26.45 -5.03 -15.00
N ALA A 238 26.04 -3.87 -14.46
CA ALA A 238 26.78 -3.13 -13.47
C ALA A 238 26.70 -3.86 -12.12
N ASP A 239 27.77 -4.57 -11.78
CA ASP A 239 27.92 -5.26 -10.49
C ASP A 239 27.64 -4.27 -9.32
N PRO A 240 26.53 -4.44 -8.58
CA PRO A 240 26.22 -3.59 -7.44
C PRO A 240 27.32 -3.64 -6.39
N LEU A 241 28.07 -4.74 -6.26
CA LEU A 241 29.19 -4.88 -5.32
C LEU A 241 30.33 -3.91 -5.65
N GLY A 242 30.48 -3.53 -6.92
CA GLY A 242 31.42 -2.50 -7.37
C GLY A 242 30.98 -1.05 -7.09
N GLN A 243 29.77 -0.84 -6.56
CA GLN A 243 29.18 0.48 -6.31
C GLN A 243 29.04 0.76 -4.80
N PRO A 244 30.13 1.11 -4.08
CA PRO A 244 30.09 1.27 -2.62
C PRO A 244 29.08 2.32 -2.14
N MET A 245 28.82 3.36 -2.95
CA MET A 245 27.81 4.37 -2.64
C MET A 245 26.39 3.77 -2.58
N LEU A 246 26.05 2.82 -3.45
CA LEU A 246 24.75 2.16 -3.46
C LEU A 246 24.49 1.41 -2.15
N TRP A 247 25.50 0.70 -1.63
CA TRP A 247 25.42 0.00 -0.34
C TRP A 247 25.34 0.94 0.85
N VAL A 248 26.08 2.06 0.82
CA VAL A 248 25.98 3.09 1.85
C VAL A 248 24.57 3.68 1.89
N LEU A 249 24.00 4.02 0.72
CA LEU A 249 22.63 4.54 0.64
C LEU A 249 21.59 3.50 1.08
N GLY A 250 21.77 2.22 0.72
CA GLY A 250 20.92 1.13 1.19
C GLY A 250 20.97 0.93 2.70
N ALA A 251 22.17 0.92 3.28
CA ALA A 251 22.36 0.80 4.72
C ALA A 251 21.81 2.00 5.49
N LEU A 252 22.01 3.23 4.98
CA LEU A 252 21.42 4.45 5.54
C LEU A 252 19.90 4.43 5.44
N GLY A 253 19.35 4.00 4.30
CA GLY A 253 17.91 3.85 4.08
C GLY A 253 17.29 2.85 5.05
N LEU A 254 17.84 1.64 5.14
CA LEU A 254 17.39 0.60 6.08
C LEU A 254 17.54 1.05 7.54
N GLY A 255 18.67 1.65 7.89
CA GLY A 255 18.93 2.19 9.22
C GLY A 255 17.92 3.26 9.60
N ALA A 256 17.68 4.25 8.73
CA ALA A 256 16.68 5.29 8.94
C ALA A 256 15.25 4.73 9.02
N TYR A 257 14.94 3.71 8.22
CA TYR A 257 13.64 3.04 8.24
C TYR A 257 13.38 2.37 9.60
N VAL A 258 14.34 1.58 10.08
CA VAL A 258 14.29 0.89 11.38
C VAL A 258 14.26 1.89 12.53
N LEU A 259 15.16 2.88 12.52
CA LEU A 259 15.24 3.91 13.57
C LEU A 259 13.96 4.76 13.62
N GLY A 260 13.38 5.10 12.46
CA GLY A 260 12.08 5.77 12.39
C GLY A 260 10.97 4.94 13.05
N GLY A 261 10.97 3.62 12.83
CA GLY A 261 10.03 2.71 13.48
C GLY A 261 10.21 2.58 14.99
N LEU A 262 11.47 2.58 15.46
CA LEU A 262 11.78 2.56 16.90
C LEU A 262 11.39 3.89 17.58
N PHE A 263 11.77 5.02 16.99
CA PHE A 263 11.37 6.36 17.45
C PHE A 263 9.86 6.46 17.56
N MET A 264 9.16 5.94 16.57
CA MET A 264 7.70 5.94 16.54
C MET A 264 7.05 5.04 17.58
N ARG A 265 7.65 3.87 17.87
CA ARG A 265 7.20 3.03 18.97
C ARG A 265 7.31 3.77 20.31
N SER A 266 8.30 4.64 20.49
CA SER A 266 8.38 5.53 21.66
C SER A 266 7.41 6.72 21.58
N TRP A 267 7.22 7.32 20.40
CA TRP A 267 6.43 8.54 20.21
C TRP A 267 4.91 8.31 20.28
N LEU A 268 4.40 7.26 19.62
CA LEU A 268 2.97 6.95 19.55
C LEU A 268 2.49 6.03 20.69
N GLY A 269 3.32 5.78 21.71
CA GLY A 269 2.96 4.94 22.88
C GLY A 269 2.70 3.48 22.52
N ALA A 270 1.99 2.72 23.36
CA ALA A 270 1.54 1.34 23.08
C ALA A 270 0.14 1.32 22.44
N PRO A 271 -0.24 0.30 21.63
CA PRO A 271 -1.55 0.28 20.98
C PRO A 271 -2.67 0.16 22.01
N GLY A 272 -3.65 1.07 21.96
CA GLY A 272 -4.92 0.91 22.68
C GLY A 272 -4.83 0.97 24.21
N GLY A 273 -3.95 1.82 24.77
CA GLY A 273 -3.82 2.02 26.23
C GLY A 273 -5.13 2.34 26.97
N ASN A 274 -6.18 2.77 26.26
CA ASN A 274 -7.49 3.06 26.85
C ASN A 274 -8.55 1.94 26.72
N ASP A 275 -8.36 0.94 25.84
CA ASP A 275 -9.37 -0.10 25.59
C ASP A 275 -9.10 -1.39 26.35
N ARG A 276 -7.83 -1.73 26.60
CA ARG A 276 -7.48 -2.90 27.43
C ARG A 276 -7.85 -2.71 28.91
N ALA A 277 -7.98 -1.47 29.38
CA ALA A 277 -8.45 -1.14 30.72
C ALA A 277 -9.98 -1.26 30.85
N LYS A 278 -10.73 -0.98 29.77
CA LYS A 278 -12.20 -1.08 29.76
C LYS A 278 -12.72 -2.51 29.57
N ALA A 279 -11.94 -3.39 28.93
CA ALA A 279 -12.28 -4.80 28.76
C ALA A 279 -11.99 -5.69 29.99
N ARG A 280 -11.55 -5.10 31.12
CA ARG A 280 -11.18 -5.81 32.36
C ARG A 280 -11.98 -5.40 33.59
N GLN A 281 -13.09 -4.68 33.43
CA GLN A 281 -14.04 -4.50 34.53
C GLN A 281 -15.09 -5.61 34.45
N PRO A 282 -15.22 -6.45 35.51
CA PRO A 282 -16.22 -7.51 35.58
C PRO A 282 -17.65 -6.95 35.61
#